data_AF-A0A0U1LXZ4-F1
#
_entry.id   AF-A0A0U1LXZ4-F1
#
_cell.length_a   1.000
_cell.length_b   1.000
_cell.length_c   1.000
_cell.angle_alpha   90.00
_cell.angle_beta   90.00
_cell.angle_gamma   90.00
#
_symmetry.space_group_name_H-M   'P 1'
#
loop_
_entity.id
_entity.type
_entity.pdbx_description
1 polymer ?
#
loop_
_entity_poly.entity_id
_entity_poly.type
_entity_poly.pdbx_seq_one_letter_code
_entity_poly.pdbx_strand_id
1 'polypeptide(L)'
;MMFSQTFNYTALGIALAIAVIATYHKFSVIASWIVDKLLSTFNGGVLSQGAPIRGPKWQWPNGQFAEKFMDGRAKSEEWLQYGPVYRLWAGPKPEIVLTTPEDIRTFHTDSDKHGKPLDGNFGWYFGQLLGRCVGLLEFDEWKKMRRVVDPAFKHSSIVSRIDVTNAKAQSFVENLNTFATNKENLSDNDKFTVHAASAFMKFPFYFTAEAVYGDMSDEEKHELWVLAEKRLALLPWFFKGSIYRTAFLKWWDRPAYNQLMEFVRHWADFNTRIANTRRKQDKAVPIVSYFDEYEQGSITMEQITHTIDEMLFANLDVTTHVLTWAITLIADHYDEKEKLREEIAANKDNFQQYITKTDTHLHRCYYESLRLRPLTLFSIGESAETVKNFRGILVKPKLRYNLYVFGFGHRKCLGQYLAGHMVKAIIVHLFSQHEVLIKNGRIGKDDYQIDKNTWVPVADVNVELSKLQ
;
A
#
# COMPACT_ATOMS: atom_id res chain seq x y z
N MET A 1 14.70 48.88 45.69
CA MET A 1 15.14 47.87 44.70
C MET A 1 14.19 46.69 44.78
N MET A 2 13.19 46.63 43.90
CA MET A 2 12.37 45.43 43.69
C MET A 2 12.97 44.66 42.51
N PHE A 3 13.60 43.51 42.77
CA PHE A 3 13.95 42.55 41.73
C PHE A 3 12.73 41.65 41.50
N SER A 4 12.17 41.68 40.29
CA SER A 4 11.16 40.71 39.88
C SER A 4 11.84 39.38 39.55
N GLN A 5 11.43 38.31 40.25
CA GLN A 5 11.72 36.95 39.82
C GLN A 5 10.76 36.60 38.68
N THR A 6 11.21 36.71 37.44
CA THR A 6 10.52 36.11 36.31
C THR A 6 10.70 34.59 36.39
N PHE A 7 9.67 33.90 36.86
CA PHE A 7 9.58 32.44 36.85
C PHE A 7 9.73 31.96 35.39
N ASN A 8 10.78 31.18 35.10
CA ASN A 8 11.05 30.73 33.74
C ASN A 8 10.20 29.50 33.40
N TYR A 9 8.93 29.73 33.06
CA TYR A 9 7.95 28.70 32.70
C TYR A 9 8.42 27.77 31.57
N THR A 10 9.34 28.23 30.71
CA THR A 10 9.92 27.39 29.64
C THR A 10 10.83 26.30 30.19
N ALA A 11 11.66 26.60 31.20
CA ALA A 11 12.55 25.63 31.83
C ALA A 11 11.77 24.56 32.62
N LEU A 12 10.69 24.97 33.31
CA LEU A 12 9.79 24.04 34.01
C LEU A 12 9.04 23.14 33.02
N GLY A 13 8.57 23.70 31.90
CA GLY A 13 7.93 22.93 30.82
C GLY A 13 8.86 21.89 30.20
N ILE A 14 10.11 22.25 29.92
CA ILE A 14 11.14 21.33 29.42
C ILE A 14 11.43 20.22 30.44
N ALA A 15 11.60 20.57 31.73
CA ALA A 15 11.86 19.59 32.78
C ALA A 15 10.70 18.60 32.96
N LEU A 16 9.46 19.08 32.92
CA LEU A 16 8.26 18.23 32.99
C LEU A 16 8.17 17.30 31.77
N ALA A 17 8.44 17.81 30.56
CA ALA A 17 8.47 16.99 29.35
C ALA A 17 9.54 15.90 29.45
N ILE A 18 10.75 16.23 29.92
CA ILE A 18 11.83 15.25 30.14
C ILE A 18 11.40 14.20 31.17
N ALA A 19 10.78 14.60 32.28
CA ALA A 19 10.32 13.67 33.31
C ALA A 19 9.23 12.72 32.78
N VAL A 20 8.28 13.22 31.97
CA VAL A 20 7.24 12.42 31.32
C VAL A 20 7.87 11.43 30.33
N ILE A 21 8.80 11.88 29.49
CA ILE A 21 9.53 11.04 28.53
C ILE A 21 10.32 9.95 29.26
N ALA A 22 11.06 10.30 30.31
CA ALA A 22 11.84 9.35 31.09
C ALA A 22 10.94 8.31 31.80
N THR A 23 9.80 8.74 32.33
CA THR A 23 8.82 7.85 32.96
C THR A 23 8.20 6.91 31.93
N TYR A 24 7.80 7.43 30.78
CA TYR A 24 7.26 6.63 29.67
C TYR A 24 8.29 5.62 29.14
N HIS A 25 9.55 6.03 29.00
CA HIS A 25 10.63 5.15 28.57
C HIS A 25 10.88 4.01 29.58
N LYS A 26 10.93 4.31 30.88
CA LYS A 26 11.02 3.27 31.92
C LYS A 26 9.84 2.30 31.85
N PHE A 27 8.63 2.84 31.71
CA PHE A 27 7.43 2.02 31.56
C PHE A 27 7.50 1.12 30.32
N SER A 28 7.88 1.66 29.15
CA SER A 28 7.92 0.90 27.90
C SER A 28 8.95 -0.23 27.95
N VAL A 29 10.10 -0.03 28.58
CA VAL A 29 11.12 -1.07 28.77
C VAL A 29 10.60 -2.20 29.68
N ILE A 30 10.01 -1.86 30.82
CA ILE A 30 9.46 -2.84 31.77
C ILE A 30 8.30 -3.60 31.11
N ALA A 31 7.36 -2.89 30.49
CA ALA A 31 6.23 -3.48 29.79
C ALA A 31 6.70 -4.41 28.66
N SER A 32 7.72 -4.01 27.90
CA SER A 32 8.29 -4.85 26.84
C SER A 32 8.84 -6.16 27.39
N TRP A 33 9.60 -6.12 28.49
CA TRP A 33 10.16 -7.33 29.10
C TRP A 33 9.06 -8.27 29.64
N ILE A 34 8.06 -7.72 30.34
CA ILE A 34 6.95 -8.52 30.89
C ILE A 34 6.18 -9.19 29.76
N VAL A 35 5.78 -8.40 28.75
CA VAL A 35 4.97 -8.88 27.63
C VAL A 35 5.75 -9.88 26.78
N ASP A 36 7.03 -9.63 26.48
CA ASP A 36 7.89 -10.57 25.76
C ASP A 36 7.97 -11.92 26.47
N LYS A 37 8.20 -11.93 27.79
CA LYS A 37 8.28 -13.16 28.57
C LYS A 37 6.95 -13.92 28.59
N LEU A 38 5.82 -13.22 28.75
CA LEU A 38 4.49 -13.84 28.71
C LEU A 38 4.19 -14.41 27.31
N LEU A 39 4.35 -13.61 26.27
CA LEU A 39 4.02 -14.00 24.91
C LEU A 39 4.93 -15.10 24.37
N SER A 40 6.24 -15.04 24.62
CA SER A 40 7.16 -16.10 24.18
C SER A 40 6.90 -17.44 24.88
N THR A 41 6.44 -17.42 26.13
CA THR A 41 6.10 -18.63 26.90
C THR A 41 4.78 -19.24 26.44
N PHE A 42 3.73 -18.43 26.30
CA PHE A 42 2.36 -18.94 26.08
C PHE A 42 1.89 -18.89 24.63
N ASN A 43 2.46 -18.00 23.81
CA ASN A 43 2.01 -17.72 22.45
C ASN A 43 3.18 -17.59 21.46
N GLY A 44 4.21 -18.42 21.58
CA GLY A 44 5.41 -18.34 20.74
C GLY A 44 5.21 -18.63 19.24
N GLY A 45 4.01 -18.98 18.80
CA GLY A 45 3.70 -19.30 17.40
C GLY A 45 4.20 -20.69 16.93
N VAL A 46 4.80 -21.48 17.81
CA VAL A 46 5.32 -22.80 17.43
C VAL A 46 4.93 -23.86 18.46
N LEU A 47 4.83 -25.11 18.02
CA LEU A 47 4.59 -26.26 18.88
C LEU A 47 5.85 -26.57 19.69
N SER A 48 5.68 -26.97 20.95
CA SER A 48 6.79 -27.28 21.86
C SER A 48 7.56 -28.54 21.45
N GLN A 49 6.96 -29.40 20.62
CA GLN A 49 7.61 -30.59 20.06
C GLN A 49 8.58 -30.26 18.92
N GLY A 50 8.53 -29.05 18.36
CA GLY A 50 9.43 -28.59 17.30
C GLY A 50 10.68 -27.89 17.82
N ALA A 51 11.56 -27.53 16.89
CA ALA A 51 12.69 -26.65 17.18
C ALA A 51 12.22 -25.27 17.68
N PRO A 52 12.97 -24.64 18.62
CA PRO A 52 12.63 -23.32 19.12
C PRO A 52 12.75 -22.27 17.99
N ILE A 53 11.81 -21.33 17.97
CA ILE A 53 11.84 -20.22 17.01
C ILE A 53 12.59 -19.01 17.57
N ARG A 54 13.50 -18.46 16.75
CA ARG A 54 14.23 -17.23 17.05
C ARG A 54 13.51 -16.02 16.48
N GLY A 55 13.84 -14.83 16.98
CA GLY A 55 13.26 -13.58 16.52
C GLY A 55 13.56 -12.44 17.49
N PRO A 56 13.30 -11.19 17.11
CA PRO A 56 13.40 -10.06 18.01
C PRO A 56 12.45 -10.21 19.20
N LYS A 57 12.86 -9.60 20.33
CA LYS A 57 12.02 -9.51 21.54
C LYS A 57 10.87 -8.55 21.28
N TRP A 58 9.72 -8.82 21.90
CA TRP A 58 8.57 -7.94 21.79
C TRP A 58 8.89 -6.52 22.31
N GLN A 59 8.46 -5.50 21.59
CA GLN A 59 8.66 -4.08 21.92
C GLN A 59 7.32 -3.35 22.09
N TRP A 60 7.21 -2.54 23.14
CA TRP A 60 6.01 -1.76 23.40
C TRP A 60 5.77 -0.68 22.33
N PRO A 61 4.52 -0.45 21.87
CA PRO A 61 3.28 -1.17 22.22
C PRO A 61 2.89 -2.30 21.25
N ASN A 62 3.64 -2.52 20.18
CA ASN A 62 3.16 -3.28 19.01
C ASN A 62 4.02 -4.47 18.60
N GLY A 63 5.04 -4.84 19.36
CA GLY A 63 6.08 -5.71 18.83
C GLY A 63 6.85 -4.98 17.72
N GLN A 64 7.12 -5.70 16.65
CA GLN A 64 7.83 -5.21 15.45
C GLN A 64 6.88 -4.69 14.37
N PHE A 65 5.59 -4.60 14.66
CA PHE A 65 4.55 -4.35 13.67
C PHE A 65 4.80 -3.12 12.79
N ALA A 66 5.08 -1.96 13.39
CA ALA A 66 5.25 -0.72 12.64
C ALA A 66 6.57 -0.71 11.85
N GLU A 67 7.67 -1.14 12.48
CA GLU A 67 8.99 -1.26 11.84
C GLU A 67 8.94 -2.15 10.59
N LYS A 68 8.13 -3.22 10.63
CA LYS A 68 7.92 -4.12 9.50
C LYS A 68 7.47 -3.39 8.22
N PHE A 69 6.64 -2.36 8.35
CA PHE A 69 6.10 -1.63 7.19
C PHE A 69 6.86 -0.33 6.91
N MET A 70 7.20 0.42 7.96
CA MET A 70 7.80 1.76 7.82
C MET A 70 9.33 1.71 7.60
N ASP A 71 10.00 0.64 8.02
CA ASP A 71 11.46 0.47 7.92
C ASP A 71 11.82 -0.93 7.41
N GLY A 72 10.94 -1.51 6.58
CA GLY A 72 10.98 -2.92 6.22
C GLY A 72 12.30 -3.36 5.56
N ARG A 73 12.96 -2.46 4.79
CA ARG A 73 14.24 -2.77 4.13
C ARG A 73 15.36 -2.99 5.14
N ALA A 74 15.67 -1.98 5.96
CA ALA A 74 16.73 -2.09 6.97
C ALA A 74 16.44 -3.21 7.97
N LYS A 75 15.17 -3.34 8.38
CA LYS A 75 14.73 -4.37 9.33
C LYS A 75 14.78 -5.77 8.74
N SER A 76 14.50 -5.93 7.45
CA SER A 76 14.66 -7.24 6.80
C SER A 76 16.11 -7.71 6.86
N GLU A 77 17.09 -6.85 6.60
CA GLU A 77 18.52 -7.17 6.70
C GLU A 77 18.94 -7.45 8.15
N GLU A 78 18.52 -6.59 9.08
CA GLU A 78 18.79 -6.75 10.52
C GLU A 78 18.26 -8.10 11.04
N TRP A 79 17.04 -8.49 10.67
CA TRP A 79 16.38 -9.67 11.22
C TRP A 79 16.80 -10.99 10.55
N LEU A 80 17.54 -10.96 9.43
CA LEU A 80 18.17 -12.17 8.87
C LEU A 80 19.12 -12.85 9.86
N GLN A 81 19.64 -12.12 10.86
CA GLN A 81 20.45 -12.69 11.95
C GLN A 81 19.73 -13.81 12.73
N TYR A 82 18.39 -13.85 12.70
CA TYR A 82 17.59 -14.87 13.37
C TYR A 82 17.45 -16.16 12.56
N GLY A 83 17.96 -16.17 11.33
CA GLY A 83 17.94 -17.29 10.41
C GLY A 83 16.83 -17.18 9.36
N PRO A 84 16.70 -18.20 8.49
CA PRO A 84 15.79 -18.17 7.35
C PRO A 84 14.31 -18.23 7.72
N VAL A 85 14.02 -18.68 8.95
CA VAL A 85 12.67 -18.76 9.53
C VAL A 85 12.74 -18.15 10.94
N TYR A 86 12.01 -17.06 11.15
CA TYR A 86 12.02 -16.33 12.42
C TYR A 86 10.65 -15.75 12.77
N ARG A 87 10.46 -15.36 14.02
CA ARG A 87 9.21 -14.79 14.52
C ARG A 87 9.29 -13.28 14.66
N LEU A 88 8.26 -12.59 14.20
CA LEU A 88 7.93 -11.20 14.54
C LEU A 88 6.66 -11.14 15.39
N TRP A 89 6.42 -9.97 15.98
CA TRP A 89 5.20 -9.71 16.74
C TRP A 89 4.38 -8.59 16.12
N ALA A 90 3.08 -8.84 15.92
CA ALA A 90 2.08 -7.88 15.51
C ALA A 90 1.09 -7.61 16.66
N GLY A 91 1.44 -6.68 17.54
CA GLY A 91 0.86 -6.61 18.87
C GLY A 91 1.11 -7.94 19.62
N PRO A 92 0.11 -8.59 20.21
CA PRO A 92 0.29 -9.85 20.92
C PRO A 92 0.34 -11.09 19.99
N LYS A 93 0.16 -10.90 18.68
CA LYS A 93 0.02 -12.00 17.72
C LYS A 93 1.39 -12.33 17.09
N PRO A 94 1.86 -13.59 17.15
CA PRO A 94 3.11 -13.98 16.50
C PRO A 94 2.92 -14.10 14.98
N GLU A 95 3.92 -13.65 14.22
CA GLU A 95 4.01 -13.83 12.77
C GLU A 95 5.31 -14.57 12.44
N ILE A 96 5.25 -15.60 11.61
CA ILE A 96 6.43 -16.38 11.21
C ILE A 96 6.89 -15.91 9.84
N VAL A 97 8.11 -15.38 9.77
CA VAL A 97 8.70 -14.93 8.52
C VAL A 97 9.42 -16.09 7.86
N LEU A 98 9.12 -16.31 6.57
CA LEU A 98 9.87 -17.21 5.70
C LEU A 98 10.63 -16.35 4.71
N THR A 99 11.91 -16.65 4.51
CA THR A 99 12.78 -15.86 3.65
C THR A 99 13.26 -16.62 2.41
N THR A 100 13.01 -17.94 2.34
CA THR A 100 13.51 -18.80 1.27
C THR A 100 12.40 -19.25 0.33
N PRO A 101 12.65 -19.33 -0.99
CA PRO A 101 11.66 -19.82 -1.95
C PRO A 101 11.12 -21.23 -1.63
N GLU A 102 11.94 -22.10 -1.06
CA GLU A 102 11.58 -23.48 -0.70
C GLU A 102 10.55 -23.52 0.42
N ASP A 103 10.79 -22.76 1.49
CA ASP A 103 9.87 -22.65 2.62
C ASP A 103 8.54 -22.01 2.17
N ILE A 104 8.61 -21.00 1.31
CA ILE A 104 7.43 -20.31 0.78
C ILE A 104 6.62 -21.23 -0.15
N ARG A 105 7.28 -22.01 -1.01
CA ARG A 105 6.62 -23.03 -1.83
C ARG A 105 5.92 -24.06 -0.97
N THR A 106 6.59 -24.54 0.08
CA THR A 106 6.05 -25.51 1.04
C THR A 106 4.84 -24.96 1.78
N PHE A 107 4.87 -23.67 2.12
CA PHE A 107 3.73 -23.02 2.74
C PHE A 107 2.50 -23.01 1.81
N HIS A 108 2.69 -22.62 0.54
CA HIS A 108 1.59 -22.39 -0.40
C HIS A 108 1.00 -23.66 -1.05
N THR A 109 1.46 -24.87 -0.68
CA THR A 109 0.94 -26.13 -1.24
C THR A 109 -0.56 -26.34 -1.05
N ASP A 110 -1.14 -25.72 -0.02
CA ASP A 110 -2.58 -25.75 0.32
C ASP A 110 -3.15 -24.33 0.47
N SER A 111 -2.65 -23.38 -0.33
CA SER A 111 -3.03 -21.96 -0.27
C SER A 111 -4.52 -21.68 -0.52
N ASP A 112 -5.24 -22.61 -1.13
CA ASP A 112 -6.71 -22.58 -1.28
C ASP A 112 -7.46 -22.63 0.06
N LYS A 113 -6.80 -23.13 1.12
CA LYS A 113 -7.34 -23.26 2.48
C LYS A 113 -6.83 -22.17 3.43
N HIS A 114 -6.00 -21.25 2.93
CA HIS A 114 -5.41 -20.21 3.77
C HIS A 114 -6.40 -19.08 4.04
N GLY A 115 -6.32 -18.54 5.24
CA GLY A 115 -7.07 -17.39 5.72
C GLY A 115 -6.19 -16.15 5.95
N LYS A 116 -6.81 -15.02 6.23
CA LYS A 116 -6.19 -13.79 6.76
C LYS A 116 -7.14 -13.27 7.83
N PRO A 117 -6.67 -12.93 9.04
CA PRO A 117 -7.59 -12.39 10.02
C PRO A 117 -8.06 -11.02 9.53
N LEU A 118 -9.34 -10.78 9.75
CA LEU A 118 -10.08 -9.63 9.23
C LEU A 118 -9.39 -8.29 9.58
N ASP A 119 -8.69 -8.17 10.70
CA ASP A 119 -8.01 -6.93 11.07
C ASP A 119 -6.61 -6.77 10.46
N GLY A 120 -6.14 -7.71 9.64
CA GLY A 120 -4.78 -7.68 9.09
C GLY A 120 -3.68 -7.66 10.17
N ASN A 121 -4.00 -7.90 11.45
CA ASN A 121 -3.20 -7.57 12.64
C ASN A 121 -2.82 -6.09 12.77
N PHE A 122 -3.47 -5.19 12.05
CA PHE A 122 -3.41 -3.74 12.33
C PHE A 122 -4.29 -3.41 13.54
N GLY A 123 -5.32 -4.21 13.79
CA GLY A 123 -6.23 -4.09 14.94
C GLY A 123 -7.56 -3.43 14.58
N TRP A 124 -8.37 -3.15 15.60
CA TRP A 124 -9.77 -2.73 15.42
C TRP A 124 -9.94 -1.52 14.50
N TYR A 125 -9.15 -0.46 14.64
CA TYR A 125 -9.27 0.76 13.83
C TYR A 125 -9.17 0.49 12.32
N PHE A 126 -8.15 -0.27 11.90
CA PHE A 126 -7.99 -0.71 10.52
C PHE A 126 -9.11 -1.65 10.08
N GLY A 127 -9.55 -2.54 10.97
CA GLY A 127 -10.65 -3.47 10.69
C GLY A 127 -11.96 -2.77 10.33
N GLN A 128 -12.19 -1.54 10.80
CA GLN A 128 -13.37 -0.74 10.43
C GLN A 128 -13.31 -0.11 9.03
N LEU A 129 -12.18 -0.20 8.33
CA LEU A 129 -12.01 0.37 6.98
C LEU A 129 -11.78 -0.70 5.93
N LEU A 130 -11.02 -1.73 6.30
CA LEU A 130 -10.58 -2.76 5.36
C LEU A 130 -10.94 -4.17 5.83
N GLY A 131 -11.52 -4.34 7.02
CA GLY A 131 -11.60 -5.67 7.62
C GLY A 131 -12.54 -6.65 6.93
N ARG A 132 -13.33 -6.18 5.97
CA ARG A 132 -14.20 -6.99 5.11
C ARG A 132 -13.91 -6.81 3.62
N CYS A 133 -12.74 -6.26 3.28
CA CYS A 133 -12.31 -6.13 1.90
C CYS A 133 -11.98 -7.50 1.29
N VAL A 134 -12.07 -7.61 -0.04
CA VAL A 134 -11.76 -8.86 -0.76
C VAL A 134 -10.37 -9.41 -0.43
N GLY A 135 -9.39 -8.56 -0.12
CA GLY A 135 -8.06 -8.98 0.28
C GLY A 135 -7.96 -9.68 1.64
N LEU A 136 -8.94 -9.49 2.54
CA LEU A 136 -8.95 -10.03 3.91
C LEU A 136 -10.10 -11.02 4.19
N LEU A 137 -11.10 -11.11 3.32
CA LEU A 137 -12.13 -12.14 3.44
C LEU A 137 -11.52 -13.55 3.37
N GLU A 138 -12.17 -14.50 4.03
CA GLU A 138 -11.76 -15.90 4.08
C GLU A 138 -12.81 -16.83 3.44
N PHE A 139 -12.38 -18.01 3.02
CA PHE A 139 -13.24 -19.12 2.61
C PHE A 139 -14.34 -18.73 1.61
N ASP A 140 -15.60 -18.98 1.95
CA ASP A 140 -16.74 -18.78 1.07
C ASP A 140 -17.11 -17.32 0.88
N GLU A 141 -16.90 -16.46 1.90
CA GLU A 141 -17.07 -15.02 1.76
C GLU A 141 -16.08 -14.47 0.71
N TRP A 142 -14.82 -14.93 0.76
CA TRP A 142 -13.80 -14.55 -0.22
C TRP A 142 -14.17 -15.01 -1.64
N LYS A 143 -14.56 -16.28 -1.82
CA LYS A 143 -14.97 -16.81 -3.12
C LYS A 143 -16.17 -16.02 -3.68
N LYS A 144 -17.15 -15.71 -2.84
CA LYS A 144 -18.34 -14.95 -3.23
C LYS A 144 -17.95 -13.54 -3.68
N MET A 145 -17.14 -12.84 -2.88
CA MET A 145 -16.68 -11.51 -3.25
C MET A 145 -15.87 -11.51 -4.56
N ARG A 146 -14.93 -12.44 -4.74
CA ARG A 146 -14.17 -12.58 -6.00
C ARG A 146 -15.06 -12.84 -7.22
N ARG A 147 -16.16 -13.60 -7.09
CA ARG A 147 -17.12 -13.77 -8.20
C ARG A 147 -17.75 -12.44 -8.61
N VAL A 148 -18.01 -11.56 -7.65
CA VAL A 148 -18.59 -10.23 -7.88
C VAL A 148 -17.56 -9.29 -8.51
N VAL A 149 -16.34 -9.21 -7.97
CA VAL A 149 -15.36 -8.19 -8.39
C VAL A 149 -14.44 -8.62 -9.54
N ASP A 150 -14.12 -9.90 -9.69
CA ASP A 150 -13.17 -10.36 -10.72
C ASP A 150 -13.56 -9.99 -12.15
N PRO A 151 -14.84 -10.07 -12.58
CA PRO A 151 -15.22 -9.76 -13.96
C PRO A 151 -14.70 -8.40 -14.47
N ALA A 152 -14.67 -7.37 -13.60
CA ALA A 152 -14.19 -6.04 -13.96
C ALA A 152 -12.66 -5.96 -14.13
N PHE A 153 -11.91 -6.84 -13.48
CA PHE A 153 -10.44 -6.80 -13.40
C PHE A 153 -9.74 -8.02 -14.02
N LYS A 154 -10.49 -8.92 -14.67
CA LYS A 154 -9.92 -9.99 -15.49
C LYS A 154 -9.06 -9.40 -16.59
N HIS A 155 -8.00 -10.14 -16.97
CA HIS A 155 -7.07 -9.74 -18.03
C HIS A 155 -7.80 -9.28 -19.31
N SER A 156 -8.81 -10.03 -19.78
CA SER A 156 -9.60 -9.66 -20.96
C SER A 156 -10.30 -8.31 -20.82
N SER A 157 -10.84 -8.00 -19.64
CA SER A 157 -11.53 -6.74 -19.33
C SER A 157 -10.56 -5.57 -19.23
N ILE A 158 -9.31 -5.82 -18.82
CA ILE A 158 -8.26 -4.80 -18.81
C ILE A 158 -7.72 -4.55 -20.23
N VAL A 159 -7.52 -5.62 -21.02
CA VAL A 159 -7.11 -5.51 -22.42
C VAL A 159 -8.14 -4.75 -23.26
N SER A 160 -9.44 -4.95 -23.03
CA SER A 160 -10.48 -4.19 -23.74
C SER A 160 -10.52 -2.70 -23.40
N ARG A 161 -9.77 -2.25 -22.38
CA ARG A 161 -9.66 -0.84 -21.96
C ARG A 161 -8.30 -0.23 -22.31
N ILE A 162 -7.48 -0.92 -23.09
CA ILE A 162 -6.10 -0.52 -23.34
C ILE A 162 -6.01 0.84 -24.05
N ASP A 163 -6.92 1.09 -24.99
CA ASP A 163 -6.98 2.36 -25.72
C ASP A 163 -7.29 3.53 -24.79
N VAL A 164 -8.26 3.34 -23.89
CA VAL A 164 -8.64 4.33 -22.87
C VAL A 164 -7.47 4.55 -21.90
N THR A 165 -6.77 3.48 -21.51
CA THR A 165 -5.59 3.56 -20.65
C THR A 165 -4.51 4.41 -21.30
N ASN A 166 -4.22 4.13 -22.57
CA ASN A 166 -3.18 4.79 -23.33
C ASN A 166 -3.51 6.27 -23.55
N ALA A 167 -4.73 6.59 -23.97
CA ALA A 167 -5.17 7.96 -24.21
C ALA A 167 -5.16 8.81 -22.92
N LYS A 168 -5.61 8.24 -21.78
CA LYS A 168 -5.57 8.94 -20.50
C LYS A 168 -4.14 9.13 -19.99
N ALA A 169 -3.26 8.14 -20.17
CA ALA A 169 -1.85 8.26 -19.82
C ALA A 169 -1.16 9.35 -20.65
N GLN A 170 -1.41 9.37 -21.96
CA GLN A 170 -0.89 10.41 -22.86
C GLN A 170 -1.33 11.79 -22.41
N SER A 171 -2.64 12.00 -22.26
CA SER A 171 -3.20 13.29 -21.84
C SER A 171 -2.67 13.73 -20.48
N PHE A 172 -2.50 12.80 -19.53
CA PHE A 172 -1.90 13.10 -18.24
C PHE A 172 -0.44 13.58 -18.37
N VAL A 173 0.38 12.91 -19.18
CA VAL A 173 1.79 13.29 -19.39
C VAL A 173 1.90 14.63 -20.11
N GLU A 174 1.05 14.89 -21.11
CA GLU A 174 1.00 16.18 -21.84
C GLU A 174 0.66 17.37 -20.93
N ASN A 175 -0.12 17.12 -19.86
CA ASN A 175 -0.53 18.14 -18.88
C ASN A 175 0.28 18.10 -17.58
N LEU A 176 1.41 17.38 -17.54
CA LEU A 176 2.18 17.17 -16.32
C LEU A 176 2.82 18.48 -15.79
N ASN A 177 3.02 19.46 -16.66
CA ASN A 177 3.49 20.81 -16.32
C ASN A 177 2.55 21.55 -15.35
N THR A 178 1.27 21.19 -15.29
CA THR A 178 0.31 21.79 -14.33
C THR A 178 0.69 21.50 -12.86
N PHE A 179 1.47 20.44 -12.64
CA PHE A 179 2.02 20.02 -11.34
C PHE A 179 3.41 20.60 -11.04
N ALA A 180 3.93 21.49 -11.89
CA ALA A 180 5.26 22.07 -11.73
C ALA A 180 5.41 22.79 -10.38
N THR A 181 6.53 22.57 -9.69
CA THR A 181 6.88 23.27 -8.44
C THR A 181 7.57 24.61 -8.69
N ASN A 182 8.09 24.82 -9.90
CA ASN A 182 8.86 26.00 -10.31
C ASN A 182 8.07 26.97 -11.21
N LYS A 183 6.80 27.24 -10.90
CA LYS A 183 5.85 27.98 -11.76
C LYS A 183 6.31 29.40 -12.15
N GLU A 184 7.15 30.04 -11.35
CA GLU A 184 7.59 31.43 -11.55
C GLU A 184 8.73 31.59 -12.57
N ASN A 185 9.43 30.50 -12.93
CA ASN A 185 10.60 30.50 -13.84
C ASN A 185 10.37 29.71 -15.14
N LEU A 186 9.12 29.53 -15.55
CA LEU A 186 8.77 28.89 -16.82
C LEU A 186 9.03 29.87 -17.99
N SER A 187 10.29 30.20 -18.27
CA SER A 187 10.67 30.92 -19.49
C SER A 187 11.32 30.00 -20.52
N ASP A 188 10.79 30.08 -21.75
CA ASP A 188 11.28 29.65 -23.07
C ASP A 188 11.74 28.20 -23.36
N ASN A 189 11.97 27.31 -22.39
CA ASN A 189 12.57 26.00 -22.68
C ASN A 189 11.69 24.75 -22.41
N ASP A 190 10.37 24.90 -22.24
CA ASP A 190 9.44 23.77 -22.00
C ASP A 190 9.88 22.84 -20.83
N LYS A 191 10.71 23.37 -19.93
CA LYS A 191 11.40 22.63 -18.87
C LYS A 191 10.76 22.91 -17.52
N PHE A 192 10.37 21.85 -16.82
CA PHE A 192 9.66 21.98 -15.54
C PHE A 192 10.06 20.86 -14.57
N THR A 193 9.88 21.11 -13.28
CA THR A 193 10.16 20.13 -12.22
C THR A 193 8.88 19.80 -11.48
N VAL A 194 8.62 18.51 -11.26
CA VAL A 194 7.50 18.03 -10.45
C VAL A 194 8.02 17.19 -9.29
N HIS A 195 7.31 17.25 -8.15
CA HIS A 195 7.52 16.27 -7.08
C HIS A 195 6.78 14.97 -7.44
N ALA A 196 7.52 13.85 -7.50
CA ALA A 196 7.05 12.60 -8.12
C ALA A 196 5.76 12.08 -7.49
N ALA A 197 5.73 11.90 -6.17
CA ALA A 197 4.56 11.35 -5.50
C ALA A 197 3.31 12.21 -5.72
N SER A 198 3.40 13.53 -5.48
CA SER A 198 2.25 14.44 -5.62
C SER A 198 1.75 14.60 -7.05
N ALA A 199 2.65 14.52 -8.05
CA ALA A 199 2.27 14.67 -9.45
C ALA A 199 1.60 13.40 -9.98
N PHE A 200 2.20 12.23 -9.72
CA PHE A 200 1.76 10.98 -10.32
C PHE A 200 0.63 10.27 -9.55
N MET A 201 0.40 10.57 -8.27
CA MET A 201 -0.57 9.86 -7.42
C MET A 201 -2.03 9.95 -7.89
N LYS A 202 -2.45 11.10 -8.45
CA LYS A 202 -3.85 11.32 -8.85
C LYS A 202 -4.25 10.47 -10.06
N PHE A 203 -3.31 10.21 -10.97
CA PHE A 203 -3.58 9.44 -12.19
C PHE A 203 -4.09 8.00 -11.89
N PRO A 204 -3.33 7.13 -11.21
CA PRO A 204 -3.78 5.76 -10.95
C PRO A 204 -5.02 5.73 -10.04
N PHE A 205 -5.16 6.69 -9.13
CA PHE A 205 -6.33 6.81 -8.28
C PHE A 205 -7.61 7.03 -9.09
N TYR A 206 -7.67 8.06 -9.93
CA TYR A 206 -8.84 8.33 -10.75
C TYR A 206 -9.06 7.27 -11.82
N PHE A 207 -7.99 6.73 -12.41
CA PHE A 207 -8.11 5.67 -13.39
C PHE A 207 -8.79 4.42 -12.79
N THR A 208 -8.40 4.04 -11.57
CA THR A 208 -9.02 2.92 -10.87
C THR A 208 -10.46 3.25 -10.44
N ALA A 209 -10.72 4.49 -10.03
CA ALA A 209 -12.06 4.96 -9.70
C ALA A 209 -13.00 4.85 -10.91
N GLU A 210 -12.58 5.31 -12.09
CA GLU A 210 -13.37 5.23 -13.32
C GLU A 210 -13.52 3.79 -13.82
N ALA A 211 -12.59 2.88 -13.49
CA ALA A 211 -12.77 1.45 -13.75
C ALA A 211 -13.94 0.86 -12.96
N VAL A 212 -14.22 1.37 -11.75
CA VAL A 212 -15.31 0.92 -10.86
C VAL A 212 -16.61 1.70 -11.09
N TYR A 213 -16.52 3.02 -11.19
CA TYR A 213 -17.66 3.94 -11.23
C TYR A 213 -18.10 4.33 -12.65
N GLY A 214 -17.29 4.00 -13.67
CA GLY A 214 -17.42 4.57 -15.02
C GLY A 214 -16.91 6.01 -15.08
N ASP A 215 -17.14 6.68 -16.19
CA ASP A 215 -16.74 8.08 -16.38
C ASP A 215 -17.31 8.97 -15.25
N MET A 216 -16.46 9.86 -14.73
CA MET A 216 -16.77 10.73 -13.60
C MET A 216 -16.67 12.20 -14.02
N SER A 217 -17.60 13.04 -13.55
CA SER A 217 -17.51 14.50 -13.71
C SER A 217 -16.40 15.08 -12.85
N ASP A 218 -16.01 16.34 -13.13
CA ASP A 218 -14.99 17.02 -12.32
C ASP A 218 -15.44 17.23 -10.88
N GLU A 219 -16.74 17.45 -10.65
CA GLU A 219 -17.32 17.55 -9.30
C GLU A 219 -17.24 16.20 -8.56
N GLU A 220 -17.55 15.10 -9.24
CA GLU A 220 -17.45 13.75 -8.65
C GLU A 220 -15.99 13.40 -8.34
N LYS A 221 -15.04 13.77 -9.21
CA LYS A 221 -13.60 13.61 -8.97
C LYS A 221 -13.13 14.45 -7.80
N HIS A 222 -13.57 15.70 -7.72
CA HIS A 222 -13.24 16.60 -6.62
C HIS A 222 -13.76 16.07 -5.29
N GLU A 223 -15.02 15.63 -5.22
CA GLU A 223 -15.61 15.03 -4.03
C GLU A 223 -14.86 13.76 -3.61
N LEU A 224 -14.54 12.88 -4.56
CA LEU A 224 -13.77 11.67 -4.31
C LEU A 224 -12.36 11.99 -3.77
N TRP A 225 -11.72 13.05 -4.27
CA TRP A 225 -10.43 13.50 -3.77
C TRP A 225 -10.49 14.01 -2.33
N VAL A 226 -11.52 14.78 -1.98
CA VAL A 226 -11.75 15.21 -0.58
C VAL A 226 -11.93 14.00 0.34
N LEU A 227 -12.61 12.94 -0.12
CA LEU A 227 -12.71 11.68 0.62
C LEU A 227 -11.34 10.98 0.73
N ALA A 228 -10.52 11.01 -0.32
CA ALA A 228 -9.16 10.47 -0.30
C ALA A 228 -8.29 11.15 0.77
N GLU A 229 -8.33 12.48 0.84
CA GLU A 229 -7.58 13.25 1.85
C GLU A 229 -8.04 12.90 3.27
N LYS A 230 -9.36 12.79 3.50
CA LYS A 230 -9.92 12.31 4.78
C LYS A 230 -9.44 10.89 5.11
N ARG A 231 -9.38 10.00 4.11
CA ARG A 231 -8.94 8.61 4.27
C ARG A 231 -7.45 8.49 4.58
N LEU A 232 -6.62 9.29 3.93
CA LEU A 232 -5.18 9.34 4.16
C LEU A 232 -4.86 9.89 5.56
N ALA A 233 -5.63 10.85 6.05
CA ALA A 233 -5.52 11.37 7.41
C ALA A 233 -5.78 10.31 8.51
N LEU A 234 -6.37 9.15 8.16
CA LEU A 234 -6.59 8.05 9.11
C LEU A 234 -5.36 7.13 9.27
N LEU A 235 -4.39 7.21 8.36
CA LEU A 235 -3.28 6.26 8.28
C LEU A 235 -2.41 6.18 9.56
N PRO A 236 -2.07 7.30 10.23
CA PRO A 236 -1.23 7.23 11.43
C PRO A 236 -1.82 6.35 12.55
N TRP A 237 -3.15 6.25 12.62
CA TRP A 237 -3.85 5.46 13.65
C TRP A 237 -3.67 3.95 13.45
N PHE A 238 -3.37 3.50 12.23
CA PHE A 238 -3.16 2.07 11.92
C PHE A 238 -1.94 1.50 12.62
N PHE A 239 -0.91 2.33 12.78
CA PHE A 239 0.39 1.93 13.33
C PHE A 239 0.58 2.35 14.79
N LYS A 240 -0.31 3.20 15.33
CA LYS A 240 -0.19 3.74 16.69
C LYS A 240 -0.32 2.67 17.79
N GLY A 241 -1.05 1.59 17.55
CA GLY A 241 -1.11 0.46 18.47
C GLY A 241 -2.02 0.61 19.69
N SER A 242 -1.73 -0.15 20.76
CA SER A 242 -2.41 -0.01 22.05
C SER A 242 -3.96 0.04 21.93
N ILE A 243 -4.60 1.09 22.46
CA ILE A 243 -6.06 1.27 22.45
C ILE A 243 -6.66 1.28 21.04
N TYR A 244 -5.93 1.76 20.03
CA TYR A 244 -6.37 1.82 18.62
C TYR A 244 -6.54 0.42 18.01
N ARG A 245 -5.95 -0.61 18.63
CA ARG A 245 -6.16 -2.01 18.23
C ARG A 245 -7.46 -2.60 18.77
N THR A 246 -8.21 -1.86 19.58
CA THR A 246 -9.38 -2.35 20.31
C THR A 246 -10.60 -1.46 20.12
N ALA A 247 -11.80 -2.03 20.30
CA ALA A 247 -13.05 -1.25 20.31
C ALA A 247 -13.15 -0.28 21.51
N PHE A 248 -12.23 -0.37 22.49
CA PHE A 248 -12.21 0.54 23.62
C PHE A 248 -11.82 1.97 23.25
N LEU A 249 -11.27 2.18 22.04
CA LEU A 249 -10.92 3.49 21.50
C LEU A 249 -12.07 4.50 21.65
N LYS A 250 -13.31 4.07 21.42
CA LYS A 250 -14.49 4.94 21.48
C LYS A 250 -14.69 5.67 22.81
N TRP A 251 -14.14 5.13 23.90
CA TRP A 251 -14.22 5.74 25.23
C TRP A 251 -12.95 6.52 25.59
N TRP A 252 -11.82 6.24 24.96
CA TRP A 252 -10.51 6.80 25.33
C TRP A 252 -10.05 7.94 24.42
N ASP A 253 -10.27 7.82 23.11
CA ASP A 253 -9.93 8.83 22.11
C ASP A 253 -11.12 9.01 21.18
N ARG A 254 -12.13 9.73 21.70
CA ARG A 254 -13.33 10.08 20.96
C ARG A 254 -13.04 10.83 19.67
N PRO A 255 -12.10 11.80 19.60
CA PRO A 255 -11.74 12.45 18.35
C PRO A 255 -11.31 11.46 17.26
N ALA A 256 -10.37 10.54 17.54
CA ALA A 256 -9.92 9.56 16.55
C ALA A 256 -11.03 8.59 16.13
N TYR A 257 -11.88 8.16 17.08
CA TYR A 257 -13.06 7.33 16.79
C TYR A 257 -14.07 8.08 15.90
N ASN A 258 -14.39 9.34 16.23
CA ASN A 258 -15.34 10.14 15.46
C ASN A 258 -14.83 10.41 14.04
N GLN A 259 -13.54 10.71 13.89
CA GLN A 259 -12.90 10.89 12.58
C GLN A 259 -13.05 9.64 11.70
N LEU A 260 -12.83 8.45 12.27
CA LEU A 260 -13.02 7.17 11.60
C LEU A 260 -14.49 6.98 11.17
N MET A 261 -15.42 7.13 12.10
CA MET A 261 -16.84 6.88 11.83
C MET A 261 -17.44 7.91 10.85
N GLU A 262 -16.97 9.15 10.88
CA GLU A 262 -17.34 10.17 9.90
C GLU A 262 -16.92 9.74 8.49
N PHE A 263 -15.68 9.30 8.31
CA PHE A 263 -15.21 8.80 7.02
C PHE A 263 -16.03 7.59 6.55
N VAL A 264 -16.21 6.58 7.42
CA VAL A 264 -16.99 5.37 7.08
C VAL A 264 -18.39 5.71 6.58
N ARG A 265 -19.06 6.67 7.24
CA ARG A 265 -20.39 7.13 6.83
C ARG A 265 -20.36 7.83 5.47
N HIS A 266 -19.52 8.86 5.33
CA HIS A 266 -19.44 9.61 4.08
C HIS A 266 -19.00 8.74 2.89
N TRP A 267 -18.17 7.74 3.14
CA TRP A 267 -17.75 6.79 2.14
C TRP A 267 -18.90 5.90 1.66
N ALA A 268 -19.71 5.37 2.58
CA ALA A 268 -20.91 4.61 2.23
C ALA A 268 -21.94 5.47 1.48
N ASP A 269 -22.15 6.71 1.91
CA ASP A 269 -23.07 7.66 1.28
C ASP A 269 -22.63 8.00 -0.16
N PHE A 270 -21.33 8.26 -0.37
CA PHE A 270 -20.75 8.50 -1.68
C PHE A 270 -20.99 7.33 -2.64
N ASN A 271 -20.63 6.11 -2.22
CA ASN A 271 -20.78 4.92 -3.06
C ASN A 271 -22.26 4.65 -3.39
N THR A 272 -23.15 4.79 -2.41
CA THR A 272 -24.59 4.62 -2.62
C THR A 272 -25.15 5.62 -3.62
N ARG A 273 -24.74 6.90 -3.52
CA ARG A 273 -25.18 7.94 -4.43
C ARG A 273 -24.64 7.73 -5.85
N ILE A 274 -23.37 7.37 -6.00
CA ILE A 274 -22.78 7.05 -7.31
C ILE A 274 -23.49 5.83 -7.94
N ALA A 275 -23.70 4.75 -7.19
CA ALA A 275 -24.42 3.56 -7.68
C ALA A 275 -25.82 3.92 -8.20
N ASN A 276 -26.60 4.67 -7.41
CA ASN A 276 -27.94 5.11 -7.78
C ASN A 276 -27.94 6.04 -9.00
N THR A 277 -26.98 6.96 -9.10
CA THR A 277 -26.84 7.85 -10.26
C THR A 277 -26.53 7.05 -11.52
N ARG A 278 -25.58 6.11 -11.46
CA ARG A 278 -25.21 5.28 -12.62
C ARG A 278 -26.33 4.34 -13.04
N ARG A 279 -27.09 3.78 -12.08
CA ARG A 279 -28.30 3.00 -12.34
C ARG A 279 -29.38 3.81 -13.06
N LYS A 280 -29.65 5.04 -12.60
CA LYS A 280 -30.61 5.96 -13.28
C LYS A 280 -30.17 6.35 -14.69
N GLN A 281 -28.87 6.32 -14.96
CA GLN A 281 -28.28 6.58 -16.28
C GLN A 281 -28.20 5.32 -17.16
N ASP A 282 -28.70 4.17 -16.69
CA ASP A 282 -28.62 2.87 -17.38
C ASP A 282 -27.19 2.47 -17.76
N LYS A 283 -26.21 2.83 -16.92
CA LYS A 283 -24.79 2.52 -17.15
C LYS A 283 -24.45 1.16 -16.59
N ALA A 284 -23.99 0.26 -17.45
CA ALA A 284 -23.43 -1.04 -17.08
C ALA A 284 -21.98 -0.92 -16.55
N VAL A 285 -21.83 -0.44 -15.32
CA VAL A 285 -20.53 -0.25 -14.64
C VAL A 285 -20.45 -1.07 -13.35
N PRO A 286 -19.23 -1.46 -12.90
CA PRO A 286 -19.09 -2.41 -11.79
C PRO A 286 -19.82 -2.00 -10.51
N ILE A 287 -19.81 -0.72 -10.13
CA ILE A 287 -20.50 -0.24 -8.93
C ILE A 287 -22.00 -0.58 -8.91
N VAL A 288 -22.67 -0.58 -10.06
CA VAL A 288 -24.09 -0.96 -10.15
C VAL A 288 -24.24 -2.45 -9.85
N SER A 289 -23.45 -3.30 -10.51
CA SER A 289 -23.50 -4.76 -10.28
C SER A 289 -23.15 -5.14 -8.84
N TYR A 290 -22.25 -4.41 -8.19
CA TYR A 290 -21.90 -4.64 -6.79
C TYR A 290 -23.10 -4.34 -5.87
N PHE A 291 -23.79 -3.22 -6.13
CA PHE A 291 -24.98 -2.84 -5.37
C PHE A 291 -26.17 -3.78 -5.64
N ASP A 292 -26.33 -4.29 -6.86
CA ASP A 292 -27.35 -5.30 -7.17
C ASP A 292 -27.14 -6.59 -6.35
N GLU A 293 -25.88 -7.04 -6.22
CA GLU A 293 -25.53 -8.19 -5.37
C GLU A 293 -25.79 -7.91 -3.88
N TYR A 294 -25.56 -6.68 -3.41
CA TYR A 294 -25.92 -6.30 -2.04
C TYR A 294 -27.42 -6.29 -1.79
N GLU A 295 -28.21 -5.73 -2.72
CA GLU A 295 -29.67 -5.69 -2.63
C GLU A 295 -30.30 -7.09 -2.68
N GLN A 296 -29.64 -8.04 -3.36
CA GLN A 296 -30.02 -9.46 -3.35
C GLN A 296 -29.59 -10.20 -2.07
N GLY A 297 -28.88 -9.54 -1.15
CA GLY A 297 -28.34 -10.15 0.07
C GLY A 297 -27.14 -11.06 -0.17
N SER A 298 -26.50 -10.98 -1.35
CA SER A 298 -25.32 -11.77 -1.66
C SER A 298 -24.10 -11.28 -0.86
N ILE A 299 -23.90 -9.98 -0.77
CA ILE A 299 -22.78 -9.37 -0.06
C ILE A 299 -23.30 -8.26 0.86
N THR A 300 -22.51 -7.83 1.82
CA THR A 300 -22.90 -6.76 2.75
C THR A 300 -22.41 -5.39 2.26
N MET A 301 -23.04 -4.31 2.76
CA MET A 301 -22.57 -2.94 2.51
C MET A 301 -21.12 -2.77 2.97
N GLU A 302 -20.75 -3.31 4.13
CA GLU A 302 -19.39 -3.28 4.67
C GLU A 302 -18.40 -3.97 3.72
N GLN A 303 -18.77 -5.13 3.17
CA GLN A 303 -17.96 -5.85 2.21
C GLN A 303 -17.75 -5.05 0.91
N ILE A 304 -18.78 -4.36 0.40
CA ILE A 304 -18.65 -3.49 -0.78
C ILE A 304 -17.74 -2.31 -0.47
N THR A 305 -18.06 -1.52 0.55
CA THR A 305 -17.35 -0.27 0.82
C THR A 305 -15.89 -0.51 1.21
N HIS A 306 -15.60 -1.56 1.99
CA HIS A 306 -14.22 -1.94 2.31
C HIS A 306 -13.46 -2.45 1.09
N THR A 307 -14.12 -3.18 0.18
CA THR A 307 -13.48 -3.65 -1.06
C THR A 307 -13.17 -2.50 -2.01
N ILE A 308 -14.07 -1.51 -2.12
CA ILE A 308 -13.81 -0.33 -2.95
C ILE A 308 -12.76 0.58 -2.28
N ASP A 309 -12.74 0.70 -0.94
CA ASP A 309 -11.66 1.38 -0.19
C ASP A 309 -10.31 0.74 -0.51
N GLU A 310 -10.22 -0.60 -0.48
CA GLU A 310 -9.02 -1.35 -0.86
C GLU A 310 -8.62 -1.07 -2.32
N MET A 311 -9.56 -1.14 -3.26
CA MET A 311 -9.30 -0.90 -4.68
C MET A 311 -8.78 0.50 -4.96
N LEU A 312 -9.23 1.51 -4.21
CA LEU A 312 -8.93 2.91 -4.50
C LEU A 312 -7.87 3.49 -3.57
N PHE A 313 -8.12 3.51 -2.26
CA PHE A 313 -7.27 4.21 -1.29
C PHE A 313 -6.07 3.38 -0.86
N ALA A 314 -6.23 2.08 -0.62
CA ALA A 314 -5.06 1.24 -0.35
C ALA A 314 -4.17 1.16 -1.60
N ASN A 315 -4.78 1.09 -2.80
CA ASN A 315 -4.04 1.05 -4.05
C ASN A 315 -3.41 2.40 -4.46
N LEU A 316 -3.87 3.53 -3.89
CA LEU A 316 -3.37 4.87 -4.18
C LEU A 316 -1.87 4.96 -3.88
N ASP A 317 -1.45 4.66 -2.65
CA ASP A 317 -0.03 4.69 -2.29
C ASP A 317 0.76 3.59 -3.02
N VAL A 318 0.12 2.42 -3.22
CA VAL A 318 0.75 1.25 -3.84
C VAL A 318 1.13 1.50 -5.29
N THR A 319 0.21 1.99 -6.10
CA THR A 319 0.50 2.22 -7.52
C THR A 319 1.41 3.44 -7.68
N THR A 320 1.28 4.45 -6.81
CA THR A 320 2.20 5.60 -6.78
C THR A 320 3.63 5.15 -6.48
N HIS A 321 3.84 4.26 -5.50
CA HIS A 321 5.13 3.64 -5.20
C HIS A 321 5.72 2.98 -6.45
N VAL A 322 4.96 2.09 -7.09
CA VAL A 322 5.44 1.33 -8.26
C VAL A 322 5.80 2.26 -9.41
N LEU A 323 4.95 3.25 -9.69
CA LEU A 323 5.16 4.19 -10.79
C LEU A 323 6.38 5.08 -10.56
N THR A 324 6.46 5.72 -9.38
CA THR A 324 7.53 6.67 -9.06
C THR A 324 8.89 5.99 -8.98
N TRP A 325 8.99 4.77 -8.44
CA TRP A 325 10.25 4.01 -8.46
C TRP A 325 10.64 3.55 -9.85
N ALA A 326 9.69 3.14 -10.69
CA ALA A 326 10.00 2.80 -12.08
C ALA A 326 10.57 4.01 -12.83
N ILE A 327 9.95 5.17 -12.71
CA ILE A 327 10.44 6.43 -13.30
C ILE A 327 11.83 6.77 -12.76
N THR A 328 12.01 6.73 -11.43
CA THR A 328 13.27 7.08 -10.77
C THR A 328 14.41 6.19 -11.23
N LEU A 329 14.21 4.87 -11.20
CA LEU A 329 15.26 3.91 -11.56
C LEU A 329 15.59 3.97 -13.05
N ILE A 330 14.58 4.06 -13.93
CA ILE A 330 14.83 4.18 -15.38
C ILE A 330 15.59 5.48 -15.67
N ALA A 331 15.15 6.61 -15.11
CA ALA A 331 15.80 7.91 -15.33
C ALA A 331 17.26 7.93 -14.87
N ASP A 332 17.57 7.20 -13.79
CA ASP A 332 18.91 7.16 -13.20
C ASP A 332 19.90 6.21 -13.92
N HIS A 333 19.40 5.30 -14.75
CA HIS A 333 20.22 4.33 -15.49
C HIS A 333 20.25 4.69 -16.98
N TYR A 334 21.17 5.58 -17.36
CA TYR A 334 21.26 6.15 -18.71
C TYR A 334 21.19 5.11 -19.83
N ASP A 335 22.04 4.07 -19.80
CA ASP A 335 22.08 3.06 -20.87
C ASP A 335 20.76 2.31 -21.01
N GLU A 336 20.08 2.01 -19.90
CA GLU A 336 18.81 1.30 -19.90
C GLU A 336 17.64 2.21 -20.32
N LYS A 337 17.71 3.51 -19.99
CA LYS A 337 16.80 4.55 -20.47
C LYS A 337 16.88 4.70 -21.98
N GLU A 338 18.08 4.78 -22.56
CA GLU A 338 18.25 4.97 -24.00
C GLU A 338 17.79 3.72 -24.78
N LYS A 339 18.14 2.51 -24.32
CA LYS A 339 17.58 1.26 -24.89
C LYS A 339 16.05 1.24 -24.86
N LEU A 340 15.46 1.69 -23.74
CA LEU A 340 14.01 1.77 -23.61
C LEU A 340 13.41 2.77 -24.60
N ARG A 341 14.05 3.92 -24.81
CA ARG A 341 13.60 4.94 -25.76
C ARG A 341 13.66 4.44 -27.20
N GLU A 342 14.73 3.75 -27.58
CA GLU A 342 14.85 3.09 -28.88
C GLU A 342 13.74 2.06 -29.09
N GLU A 343 13.48 1.19 -28.09
CA GLU A 343 12.39 0.20 -28.15
C GLU A 343 11.02 0.87 -28.25
N ILE A 344 10.77 1.95 -27.49
CA ILE A 344 9.53 2.73 -27.57
C ILE A 344 9.37 3.33 -28.97
N ALA A 345 10.40 3.98 -29.51
CA ALA A 345 10.37 4.59 -30.84
C ALA A 345 10.07 3.56 -31.94
N ALA A 346 10.62 2.36 -31.83
CA ALA A 346 10.35 1.25 -32.76
C ALA A 346 8.91 0.71 -32.68
N ASN A 347 8.18 0.98 -31.59
CA ASN A 347 6.80 0.54 -31.38
C ASN A 347 5.77 1.69 -31.40
N LYS A 348 6.15 2.90 -31.84
CA LYS A 348 5.32 4.13 -31.78
C LYS A 348 3.93 3.99 -32.43
N ASP A 349 3.83 3.21 -33.50
CA ASP A 349 2.59 3.04 -34.26
C ASP A 349 1.64 1.99 -33.64
N ASN A 350 2.06 1.32 -32.56
CA ASN A 350 1.29 0.25 -31.92
C ASN A 350 1.53 0.18 -30.40
N PHE A 351 1.49 1.34 -29.73
CA PHE A 351 1.64 1.41 -28.27
C PHE A 351 0.63 0.55 -27.52
N GLN A 352 -0.59 0.45 -28.02
CA GLN A 352 -1.67 -0.37 -27.47
C GLN A 352 -1.24 -1.81 -27.27
N GLN A 353 -0.73 -2.46 -28.32
CA GLN A 353 -0.28 -3.84 -28.22
C GLN A 353 1.05 -3.93 -27.45
N TYR A 354 1.94 -2.96 -27.65
CA TYR A 354 3.27 -2.94 -27.05
C TYR A 354 3.23 -2.97 -25.51
N ILE A 355 2.38 -2.17 -24.86
CA ILE A 355 2.30 -2.14 -23.39
C ILE A 355 1.77 -3.44 -22.79
N THR A 356 1.05 -4.27 -23.55
CA THR A 356 0.56 -5.58 -23.09
C THR A 356 1.63 -6.68 -23.14
N LYS A 357 2.71 -6.48 -23.91
CA LYS A 357 3.78 -7.47 -24.06
C LYS A 357 4.56 -7.69 -22.75
N THR A 358 5.08 -8.91 -22.60
CA THR A 358 5.83 -9.36 -21.42
C THR A 358 7.26 -9.78 -21.73
N ASP A 359 7.67 -9.73 -23.00
CA ASP A 359 9.01 -10.08 -23.48
C ASP A 359 9.88 -8.86 -23.81
N THR A 360 9.32 -7.66 -23.73
CA THR A 360 9.94 -6.36 -24.06
C THR A 360 10.87 -5.83 -22.97
N HIS A 361 11.79 -4.94 -23.35
CA HIS A 361 12.64 -4.20 -22.43
C HIS A 361 11.80 -3.33 -21.47
N LEU A 362 10.74 -2.69 -21.95
CA LEU A 362 9.76 -2.00 -21.09
C LEU A 362 9.22 -2.90 -19.97
N HIS A 363 8.86 -4.14 -20.29
CA HIS A 363 8.38 -5.08 -19.28
C HIS A 363 9.47 -5.46 -18.29
N ARG A 364 10.71 -5.66 -18.77
CA ARG A 364 11.87 -5.97 -17.92
C ARG A 364 12.18 -4.81 -16.99
N CYS A 365 12.20 -3.56 -17.46
CA CYS A 365 12.36 -2.37 -16.62
C CYS A 365 11.27 -2.27 -15.54
N TYR A 366 10.01 -2.52 -15.91
CA TYR A 366 8.88 -2.53 -14.97
C TYR A 366 9.00 -3.63 -13.90
N TYR A 367 9.35 -4.85 -14.29
CA TYR A 367 9.51 -5.95 -13.32
C TYR A 367 10.77 -5.80 -12.47
N GLU A 368 11.84 -5.26 -13.04
CA GLU A 368 13.09 -5.02 -12.33
C GLU A 368 12.92 -3.91 -11.29
N SER A 369 12.15 -2.85 -11.58
CA SER A 369 11.82 -1.84 -10.57
C SER A 369 11.04 -2.44 -9.40
N LEU A 370 10.08 -3.32 -9.66
CA LEU A 370 9.34 -4.05 -8.62
C LEU A 370 10.25 -4.99 -7.81
N ARG A 371 11.25 -5.61 -8.44
CA ARG A 371 12.24 -6.47 -7.77
C ARG A 371 13.17 -5.66 -6.87
N LEU A 372 13.67 -4.52 -7.35
CA LEU A 372 14.58 -3.63 -6.62
C LEU A 372 13.86 -2.82 -5.53
N ARG A 373 12.60 -2.47 -5.75
CA ARG A 373 11.75 -1.65 -4.89
C ARG A 373 10.40 -2.34 -4.67
N PRO A 374 10.39 -3.47 -3.95
CA PRO A 374 9.15 -4.17 -3.65
C PRO A 374 8.23 -3.29 -2.80
N LEU A 375 6.93 -3.40 -3.06
CA LEU A 375 5.89 -2.61 -2.40
C LEU A 375 5.94 -2.73 -0.87
N THR A 376 5.96 -3.98 -0.39
CA THR A 376 6.17 -4.29 1.02
C THR A 376 7.28 -5.34 1.10
N LEU A 377 8.25 -5.13 2.00
CA LEU A 377 9.26 -6.16 2.29
C LEU A 377 8.64 -7.36 3.02
N PHE A 378 7.53 -7.11 3.71
CA PHE A 378 6.76 -8.11 4.44
C PHE A 378 5.29 -8.00 4.08
N SER A 379 4.69 -9.09 3.60
CA SER A 379 3.26 -9.09 3.26
C SER A 379 2.37 -9.02 4.51
N ILE A 380 1.07 -8.83 4.30
CA ILE A 380 0.09 -9.07 5.36
C ILE A 380 0.04 -10.59 5.59
N GLY A 381 0.09 -10.99 6.86
CA GLY A 381 0.23 -12.38 7.24
C GLY A 381 -0.94 -13.27 6.83
N GLU A 382 -0.63 -14.41 6.20
CA GLU A 382 -1.58 -15.48 5.82
C GLU A 382 -1.55 -16.66 6.78
N SER A 383 -2.69 -17.27 7.04
CA SER A 383 -2.87 -18.30 8.06
C SER A 383 -3.22 -19.66 7.44
N ALA A 384 -2.47 -20.71 7.76
CA ALA A 384 -2.78 -22.08 7.31
C ALA A 384 -3.52 -22.88 8.39
N GLU A 385 -4.48 -23.71 8.02
CA GLU A 385 -5.20 -24.57 8.97
C GLU A 385 -4.40 -25.79 9.45
N THR A 386 -3.28 -26.08 8.77
CA THR A 386 -2.42 -27.23 9.05
C THR A 386 -1.14 -26.79 9.76
N VAL A 387 -0.56 -27.70 10.54
CA VAL A 387 0.80 -27.51 11.08
C VAL A 387 1.78 -27.56 9.92
N LYS A 388 2.67 -26.55 9.85
CA LYS A 388 3.72 -26.49 8.84
C LYS A 388 5.07 -26.76 9.50
N ASN A 389 5.89 -27.57 8.85
CA ASN A 389 7.25 -27.86 9.31
C ASN A 389 8.25 -27.14 8.41
N PHE A 390 8.96 -26.17 8.97
CA PHE A 390 10.07 -25.52 8.30
C PHE A 390 11.33 -25.82 9.07
N ARG A 391 12.15 -26.75 8.56
CA ARG A 391 13.48 -27.05 9.13
C ARG A 391 13.40 -27.50 10.60
N GLY A 392 12.39 -28.28 10.95
CA GLY A 392 12.12 -28.73 12.32
C GLY A 392 11.30 -27.77 13.16
N ILE A 393 11.06 -26.54 12.70
CA ILE A 393 10.17 -25.57 13.35
C ILE A 393 8.74 -25.93 12.99
N LEU A 394 7.97 -26.40 13.97
CA LEU A 394 6.58 -26.80 13.81
C LEU A 394 5.67 -25.60 14.10
N VAL A 395 5.26 -24.90 13.04
CA VAL A 395 4.41 -23.72 13.14
C VAL A 395 2.96 -24.12 13.39
N LYS A 396 2.33 -23.51 14.41
CA LYS A 396 0.93 -23.81 14.74
C LYS A 396 -0.01 -23.42 13.59
N PRO A 397 -1.17 -24.07 13.46
CA PRO A 397 -2.24 -23.59 12.60
C PRO A 397 -2.62 -22.14 12.92
N LYS A 398 -3.12 -21.44 11.92
CA LYS A 398 -3.60 -20.04 11.95
C LYS A 398 -2.50 -19.00 12.19
N LEU A 399 -1.29 -19.28 11.72
CA LEU A 399 -0.15 -18.36 11.83
C LEU A 399 0.35 -17.85 10.49
N ARG A 400 0.94 -16.66 10.55
CA ARG A 400 1.16 -15.68 9.48
C ARG A 400 2.49 -15.79 8.77
N TYR A 401 2.52 -15.51 7.46
CA TYR A 401 3.74 -15.49 6.64
C TYR A 401 3.84 -14.28 5.68
N ASN A 402 5.08 -13.92 5.28
CA ASN A 402 5.43 -12.72 4.52
C ASN A 402 6.08 -13.05 3.15
N LEU A 403 5.45 -12.85 1.97
CA LEU A 403 6.15 -12.67 0.67
C LEU A 403 5.24 -12.26 -0.54
N TYR A 404 5.87 -11.53 -1.49
CA TYR A 404 5.65 -11.41 -2.95
C TYR A 404 4.83 -10.22 -3.47
N VAL A 405 5.24 -9.75 -4.65
CA VAL A 405 4.80 -8.53 -5.36
C VAL A 405 3.30 -8.48 -5.63
N PHE A 406 2.66 -9.62 -5.95
CA PHE A 406 1.23 -9.69 -6.29
C PHE A 406 0.46 -10.88 -5.65
N GLY A 407 0.92 -11.49 -4.55
CA GLY A 407 0.34 -12.74 -3.98
C GLY A 407 0.48 -14.05 -4.80
N PHE A 408 0.45 -15.22 -4.17
CA PHE A 408 0.55 -16.52 -4.87
C PHE A 408 -0.79 -17.25 -5.01
N GLY A 409 -0.84 -18.23 -5.91
CA GLY A 409 -1.95 -19.17 -6.03
C GLY A 409 -3.30 -18.48 -6.26
N HIS A 410 -4.29 -18.85 -5.45
CA HIS A 410 -5.65 -18.30 -5.50
C HIS A 410 -5.75 -16.86 -4.98
N ARG A 411 -4.74 -16.36 -4.26
CA ARG A 411 -4.74 -15.03 -3.62
C ARG A 411 -4.00 -13.96 -4.44
N LYS A 412 -3.81 -14.19 -5.74
CA LYS A 412 -3.20 -13.20 -6.64
C LYS A 412 -3.97 -11.86 -6.62
N CYS A 413 -3.20 -10.77 -6.64
CA CYS A 413 -3.68 -9.41 -6.62
C CYS A 413 -4.66 -9.17 -7.76
N LEU A 414 -5.83 -8.63 -7.41
CA LEU A 414 -6.89 -8.30 -8.36
C LEU A 414 -6.42 -7.23 -9.37
N GLY A 415 -5.65 -6.25 -8.90
CA GLY A 415 -5.20 -5.10 -9.68
C GLY A 415 -3.95 -5.31 -10.53
N GLN A 416 -3.33 -6.50 -10.54
CA GLN A 416 -2.01 -6.70 -11.15
C GLN A 416 -1.93 -6.30 -12.64
N TYR A 417 -2.97 -6.58 -13.42
CA TYR A 417 -3.01 -6.25 -14.84
C TYR A 417 -3.29 -4.77 -15.07
N LEU A 418 -4.23 -4.22 -14.31
CA LEU A 418 -4.59 -2.80 -14.36
C LEU A 418 -3.40 -1.91 -14.00
N ALA A 419 -2.74 -2.20 -12.87
CA ALA A 419 -1.56 -1.48 -12.41
C ALA A 419 -0.40 -1.59 -13.42
N GLY A 420 -0.14 -2.80 -13.93
CA GLY A 420 0.90 -3.01 -14.93
C GLY A 420 0.68 -2.19 -16.21
N HIS A 421 -0.56 -2.13 -16.71
CA HIS A 421 -0.88 -1.34 -17.91
C HIS A 421 -0.80 0.17 -17.64
N MET A 422 -1.30 0.66 -16.50
CA MET A 422 -1.18 2.07 -16.12
C MET A 422 0.28 2.52 -16.05
N VAL A 423 1.12 1.75 -15.35
CA VAL A 423 2.53 2.10 -15.14
C VAL A 423 3.29 2.10 -16.47
N LYS A 424 3.12 1.06 -17.28
CA LYS A 424 3.76 0.98 -18.60
C LYS A 424 3.29 2.10 -19.53
N ALA A 425 2.00 2.43 -19.54
CA ALA A 425 1.48 3.51 -20.38
C ALA A 425 2.10 4.87 -19.99
N ILE A 426 2.21 5.18 -18.69
CA ILE A 426 2.90 6.40 -18.24
C ILE A 426 4.37 6.38 -18.64
N ILE A 427 5.08 5.27 -18.43
CA ILE A 427 6.51 5.15 -18.80
C ILE A 427 6.68 5.40 -20.30
N VAL A 428 5.86 4.77 -21.14
CA VAL A 428 5.94 4.95 -22.60
C VAL A 428 5.80 6.41 -22.99
N HIS A 429 4.72 7.08 -22.57
CA HIS A 429 4.49 8.48 -22.93
C HIS A 429 5.50 9.44 -22.30
N LEU A 430 5.91 9.19 -21.06
CA LEU A 430 6.86 10.05 -20.37
C LEU A 430 8.22 10.05 -21.07
N PHE A 431 8.79 8.86 -21.30
CA PHE A 431 10.12 8.71 -21.89
C PHE A 431 10.14 8.87 -23.42
N SER A 432 8.99 8.79 -24.10
CA SER A 432 8.92 9.14 -25.53
C SER A 432 8.81 10.64 -25.79
N GLN A 433 8.35 11.43 -24.81
CA GLN A 433 8.08 12.86 -24.98
C GLN A 433 9.09 13.76 -24.26
N HIS A 434 9.71 13.25 -23.19
CA HIS A 434 10.58 14.04 -22.31
C HIS A 434 11.92 13.38 -22.05
N GLU A 435 12.95 14.21 -21.93
CA GLU A 435 14.16 13.87 -21.19
C GLU A 435 13.82 13.95 -19.69
N VAL A 436 14.07 12.86 -18.97
CA VAL A 436 13.67 12.70 -17.57
C VAL A 436 14.93 12.62 -16.71
N LEU A 437 15.07 13.55 -15.75
CA LEU A 437 16.23 13.62 -14.84
C LEU A 437 15.78 13.73 -13.39
N ILE A 438 16.46 13.01 -12.48
CA ILE A 438 16.20 13.08 -11.04
C ILE A 438 17.09 14.15 -10.40
N LYS A 439 16.50 15.14 -9.72
CA LYS A 439 17.24 16.32 -9.20
C LYS A 439 17.66 16.25 -7.74
N ASN A 440 16.89 15.56 -6.91
CA ASN A 440 17.15 15.49 -5.48
C ASN A 440 16.76 14.10 -4.95
N GLY A 441 16.85 13.96 -3.62
CA GLY A 441 16.45 12.74 -2.94
C GLY A 441 17.51 11.65 -2.92
N ARG A 442 18.61 11.73 -3.67
CA ARG A 442 19.66 10.70 -3.63
C ARG A 442 20.28 10.58 -2.22
N ILE A 443 20.32 9.35 -1.69
CA ILE A 443 20.96 8.98 -0.43
C ILE A 443 22.15 8.06 -0.76
N GLY A 444 23.36 8.50 -0.42
CA GLY A 444 24.57 7.75 -0.73
C GLY A 444 24.79 7.61 -2.23
N LYS A 445 25.35 6.46 -2.65
CA LYS A 445 25.63 6.20 -4.07
C LYS A 445 24.44 5.62 -4.82
N ASP A 446 23.66 4.73 -4.20
CA ASP A 446 22.74 3.84 -4.93
C ASP A 446 21.29 3.84 -4.41
N ASP A 447 20.88 4.84 -3.61
CA ASP A 447 19.53 4.91 -3.05
C ASP A 447 18.90 6.31 -3.07
N TYR A 448 17.61 6.39 -2.74
CA TYR A 448 16.82 7.62 -2.70
C TYR A 448 15.98 7.74 -1.43
N GLN A 449 15.61 8.98 -1.09
CA GLN A 449 14.67 9.33 -0.03
C GLN A 449 13.30 8.70 -0.29
N ILE A 450 12.63 8.39 0.81
CA ILE A 450 11.31 7.78 0.81
C ILE A 450 10.33 8.65 1.57
N ASP A 451 9.10 8.75 1.07
CA ASP A 451 8.04 9.48 1.77
C ASP A 451 7.53 8.64 2.95
N LYS A 452 7.90 9.07 4.16
CA LYS A 452 7.53 8.40 5.42
C LYS A 452 6.09 8.64 5.85
N ASN A 453 5.32 9.47 5.13
CA ASN A 453 3.92 9.71 5.43
C ASN A 453 2.98 8.70 4.76
N THR A 454 3.51 7.86 3.88
CA THR A 454 2.78 6.78 3.22
C THR A 454 3.11 5.44 3.89
N TRP A 455 2.24 4.45 3.77
CA TRP A 455 2.45 3.13 4.41
C TRP A 455 3.31 2.18 3.58
N VAL A 456 3.71 2.60 2.39
CA VAL A 456 4.65 1.93 1.49
C VAL A 456 5.73 2.94 1.11
N PRO A 457 6.99 2.55 0.89
CA PRO A 457 8.09 3.50 0.78
C PRO A 457 8.16 4.17 -0.60
N VAL A 458 7.25 5.10 -0.90
CA VAL A 458 7.18 5.87 -2.16
C VAL A 458 8.46 6.70 -2.36
N ALA A 459 8.96 6.83 -3.60
CA ALA A 459 10.12 7.66 -3.90
C ALA A 459 9.82 9.15 -3.65
N ASP A 460 10.59 9.76 -2.75
CA ASP A 460 10.55 11.19 -2.43
C ASP A 460 11.62 11.93 -3.25
N VAL A 461 11.27 12.20 -4.51
CA VAL A 461 12.18 12.78 -5.50
C VAL A 461 11.48 13.82 -6.37
N ASN A 462 12.26 14.80 -6.82
CA ASN A 462 11.89 15.76 -7.85
C ASN A 462 12.39 15.27 -9.20
N VAL A 463 11.46 15.24 -10.16
CA VAL A 463 11.69 14.85 -11.54
C VAL A 463 11.69 16.12 -12.39
N GLU A 464 12.82 16.40 -13.01
CA GLU A 464 12.96 17.44 -14.03
C GLU A 464 12.65 16.83 -15.40
N LEU A 465 11.82 17.55 -16.16
CA LEU A 465 11.32 17.16 -17.46
C LEU A 465 11.62 18.27 -18.46
N SER A 466 12.17 17.90 -19.61
CA SER A 466 12.31 18.78 -20.77
C SER A 466 11.87 18.04 -22.02
N LYS A 467 11.10 18.69 -22.91
CA LYS A 467 10.67 18.06 -24.15
C LYS A 467 11.87 17.60 -24.99
N LEU A 468 11.71 16.44 -25.61
CA LEU A 468 12.67 15.93 -26.59
C LEU A 468 12.61 16.75 -27.87
N GLN A 469 13.77 17.04 -28.45
CA GLN A 469 13.91 17.76 -29.72
C GLN A 469 13.57 16.89 -30.92
#